data_AF-A0A2M9P3E4-F1
#
_entry.id   AF-A0A2M9P3E4-F1
#
_cell.length_a   1.000
_cell.length_b   1.000
_cell.length_c   1.000
_cell.angle_alpha   90.00
_cell.angle_beta   90.00
_cell.angle_gamma   90.00
#
_symmetry.space_group_name_H-M   'P 1'
#
loop_
_entity.id
_entity.type
_entity.pdbx_description
1 polymer ?
#
loop_
_entity_poly.entity_id
_entity_poly.type
_entity_poly.pdbx_seq_one_letter_code
_entity_poly.pdbx_strand_id
1 'polypeptide(L)'
;MTVALQTLLDRSIKNMGSGMNSVVKASALEMIKQAYKEGIFVQISAGYRSMEEQAALYGQGRFYSYKGKNYSSLSKPVVTKALPGQSFHNYGVAIDFFIVSDDGKNAIWTISTKWRRVAAIGKELGFKWGGDWTGFKDYPHLEMTGGLSYAQMQSGKKPSLTLKFKDNETPVVVEQPKDEVASEVTKEPSKNKGDSTIVSIQKTLNSRYDAGLVEDGINGPKTQTALIKALQTELNKQ
;
A
#
# COMPACT_ATOMS: atom_id res chain seq x y z
N MET A 1 -23.52 1.77 9.96
CA MET A 1 -22.80 2.87 9.29
C MET A 1 -21.89 2.27 8.25
N THR A 2 -21.87 2.81 7.04
CA THR A 2 -20.97 2.35 5.97
C THR A 2 -19.54 2.77 6.25
N VAL A 3 -18.57 1.91 5.94
CA VAL A 3 -17.15 2.20 6.08
C VAL A 3 -16.74 3.35 5.16
N ALA A 4 -15.96 4.29 5.70
CA ALA A 4 -15.39 5.37 4.91
C ALA A 4 -14.34 4.84 3.93
N LEU A 5 -14.31 5.38 2.71
CA LEU A 5 -13.28 5.05 1.71
C LEU A 5 -11.86 5.23 2.26
N GLN A 6 -11.61 6.33 2.98
CA GLN A 6 -10.30 6.62 3.56
C GLN A 6 -9.84 5.51 4.51
N THR A 7 -10.74 4.95 5.30
CA THR A 7 -10.45 3.82 6.19
C THR A 7 -9.95 2.59 5.42
N LEU A 8 -10.56 2.30 4.26
CA LEU A 8 -10.13 1.18 3.40
C LEU A 8 -8.77 1.44 2.77
N LEU A 9 -8.53 2.69 2.32
CA LEU A 9 -7.25 3.11 1.75
C LEU A 9 -6.13 3.02 2.79
N ASP A 10 -6.30 3.56 3.99
CA ASP A 10 -5.28 3.59 5.03
C ASP A 10 -4.87 2.18 5.47
N ARG A 11 -5.87 1.32 5.71
CA ARG A 11 -5.62 -0.10 6.07
C ARG A 11 -4.91 -0.84 4.95
N SER A 12 -5.29 -0.57 3.70
CA SER A 12 -4.65 -1.18 2.53
C SER A 12 -3.22 -0.70 2.33
N ILE A 13 -2.95 0.60 2.51
CA ILE A 13 -1.59 1.17 2.46
C ILE A 13 -0.70 0.51 3.52
N LYS A 14 -1.22 0.36 4.75
CA LYS A 14 -0.52 -0.33 5.83
C LYS A 14 -0.17 -1.78 5.44
N ASN A 15 -1.14 -2.53 4.93
CA ASN A 15 -0.96 -3.94 4.57
C ASN A 15 -0.09 -4.16 3.33
N MET A 16 0.00 -3.16 2.44
CA MET A 16 0.85 -3.21 1.27
C MET A 16 2.34 -3.12 1.60
N GLY A 17 2.71 -2.45 2.70
CA GLY A 17 4.10 -2.25 3.08
C GLY A 17 4.86 -1.26 2.19
N SER A 18 6.10 -0.95 2.58
CA SER A 18 6.93 0.08 1.91
C SER A 18 7.65 -0.41 0.65
N GLY A 19 7.81 -1.72 0.46
CA GLY A 19 8.54 -2.29 -0.67
C GLY A 19 7.73 -2.43 -1.96
N MET A 20 6.56 -1.81 -2.06
CA MET A 20 5.72 -1.89 -3.26
C MET A 20 6.29 -1.06 -4.42
N ASN A 21 6.15 -1.58 -5.63
CA ASN A 21 6.28 -0.78 -6.84
C ASN A 21 5.21 0.32 -6.86
N SER A 22 5.60 1.55 -7.21
CA SER A 22 4.72 2.72 -7.16
C SER A 22 3.50 2.61 -8.06
N VAL A 23 3.64 2.05 -9.26
CA VAL A 23 2.54 1.83 -10.21
C VAL A 23 1.56 0.79 -9.68
N VAL A 24 2.08 -0.28 -9.08
CA VAL A 24 1.26 -1.34 -8.48
C VAL A 24 0.48 -0.81 -7.29
N LYS A 25 1.14 -0.06 -6.41
CA LYS A 25 0.49 0.60 -5.27
C LYS A 25 -0.61 1.56 -5.72
N ALA A 26 -0.32 2.46 -6.66
CA ALA A 26 -1.29 3.42 -7.16
C ALA A 26 -2.50 2.74 -7.81
N SER A 27 -2.26 1.69 -8.61
CA SER A 27 -3.32 0.91 -9.25
C SER A 27 -4.15 0.13 -8.23
N ALA A 28 -3.56 -0.38 -7.14
CA ALA A 28 -4.30 -1.02 -6.05
C ALA A 28 -5.25 -0.04 -5.34
N LEU A 29 -4.79 1.20 -5.11
CA LEU A 29 -5.62 2.24 -4.50
C LEU A 29 -6.76 2.67 -5.44
N GLU A 30 -6.47 2.83 -6.73
CA GLU A 30 -7.50 3.13 -7.72
C GLU A 30 -8.54 1.99 -7.83
N MET A 31 -8.11 0.74 -7.76
CA MET A 31 -9.03 -0.42 -7.70
C MET A 31 -10.00 -0.32 -6.52
N ILE A 32 -9.50 0.06 -5.32
CA ILE A 32 -10.36 0.27 -4.15
C ILE A 32 -11.35 1.42 -4.41
N LYS A 33 -10.89 2.54 -4.98
CA LYS A 33 -11.75 3.70 -5.28
C LYS A 33 -12.87 3.34 -6.27
N GLN A 34 -12.55 2.63 -7.35
CA GLN A 34 -13.55 2.22 -8.35
C GLN A 34 -14.54 1.21 -7.77
N ALA A 35 -14.05 0.20 -7.03
CA ALA A 35 -14.92 -0.75 -6.34
C ALA A 35 -15.86 -0.05 -5.35
N TYR A 36 -15.36 0.95 -4.61
CA TYR A 36 -16.17 1.72 -3.66
C TYR A 36 -17.31 2.48 -4.34
N LYS A 37 -17.06 3.08 -5.52
CA LYS A 37 -18.10 3.75 -6.33
C LYS A 37 -19.21 2.78 -6.76
N GLU A 38 -18.90 1.49 -6.87
CA GLU A 38 -19.86 0.42 -7.18
C GLU A 38 -20.50 -0.21 -5.91
N GLY A 39 -20.27 0.35 -4.72
CA GLY A 39 -20.78 -0.20 -3.47
C GLY A 39 -20.11 -1.52 -3.06
N ILE A 40 -18.88 -1.75 -3.51
CA ILE A 40 -18.06 -2.91 -3.15
C ILE A 40 -16.90 -2.44 -2.28
N PHE A 41 -16.95 -2.80 -0.99
CA PHE A 41 -15.93 -2.41 -0.02
C PHE A 41 -14.79 -3.42 -0.04
N VAL A 42 -13.62 -3.00 -0.51
CA VAL A 42 -12.46 -3.87 -0.68
C VAL A 42 -11.27 -3.36 0.10
N GLN A 43 -10.46 -4.28 0.61
CA GLN A 43 -9.24 -3.99 1.35
C GLN A 43 -8.12 -4.93 0.89
N ILE A 44 -6.90 -4.40 0.85
CA ILE A 44 -5.70 -5.22 0.60
C ILE A 44 -5.33 -5.97 1.88
N SER A 45 -5.15 -7.28 1.81
CA SER A 45 -4.66 -8.13 2.92
C SER A 45 -3.14 -8.22 2.95
N ALA A 46 -2.47 -8.18 1.80
CA ALA A 46 -1.02 -8.25 1.72
C ALA A 46 -0.50 -7.53 0.47
N GLY A 47 0.69 -6.94 0.56
CA GLY A 47 1.45 -6.46 -0.59
C GLY A 47 2.89 -6.99 -0.55
N TYR A 48 3.87 -6.10 -0.40
CA TYR A 48 5.27 -6.49 -0.35
C TYR A 48 5.57 -7.40 0.85
N ARG A 49 6.42 -8.41 0.61
CA ARG A 49 6.93 -9.32 1.63
C ARG A 49 8.41 -9.55 1.40
N SER A 50 9.25 -9.28 2.41
CA SER A 50 10.68 -9.59 2.36
C SER A 50 10.95 -11.09 2.20
N MET A 51 12.20 -11.43 1.86
CA MET A 51 12.63 -12.83 1.73
C MET A 51 12.51 -13.60 3.04
N GLU A 52 12.80 -12.95 4.17
CA GLU A 52 12.69 -13.56 5.50
C GLU A 52 11.23 -13.79 5.92
N GLU A 53 10.34 -12.85 5.61
CA GLU A 53 8.90 -13.04 5.84
C GLU A 53 8.34 -14.17 4.95
N GLN A 54 8.80 -14.29 3.70
CA GLN A 54 8.44 -15.42 2.85
C GLN A 54 9.00 -16.74 3.39
N ALA A 55 10.21 -16.75 3.95
CA ALA A 55 10.79 -17.92 4.60
C ALA A 55 9.92 -18.36 5.79
N ALA A 56 9.44 -17.40 6.60
CA ALA A 56 8.54 -17.67 7.71
C ALA A 56 7.18 -18.25 7.26
N LEU A 57 6.62 -17.79 6.14
CA LEU A 57 5.40 -18.38 5.58
C LEU A 57 5.63 -19.77 4.99
N TYR A 58 6.74 -19.97 4.27
CA TYR A 58 7.09 -21.28 3.72
C TYR A 58 7.36 -22.30 4.83
N GLY A 59 7.94 -21.87 5.95
CA GLY A 59 8.18 -22.73 7.11
C GLY A 59 6.91 -23.16 7.88
N GLN A 60 5.73 -22.58 7.60
CA GLN A 60 4.49 -23.06 8.22
C GLN A 60 4.15 -24.47 7.74
N GLY A 61 3.90 -25.36 8.71
CA GLY A 61 3.66 -26.79 8.48
C GLY A 61 4.89 -27.56 7.99
N ARG A 62 6.10 -26.96 8.07
CA ARG A 62 7.34 -27.55 7.54
C ARG A 62 8.49 -27.41 8.53
N PHE A 63 9.43 -28.35 8.44
CA PHE A 63 10.80 -28.13 8.91
C PHE A 63 11.54 -27.35 7.83
N TYR A 64 11.98 -26.14 8.14
CA TYR A 64 12.61 -25.26 7.17
C TYR A 64 13.63 -24.32 7.81
N SER A 65 14.76 -24.17 7.15
CA SER A 65 15.80 -23.20 7.49
C SER A 65 16.15 -22.38 6.25
N TYR A 66 16.38 -21.08 6.45
CA TYR A 66 16.78 -20.15 5.39
C TYR A 66 17.93 -19.30 5.91
N LYS A 67 19.02 -19.22 5.13
CA LYS A 67 20.26 -18.50 5.48
C LYS A 67 20.79 -18.82 6.89
N GLY A 68 20.77 -20.11 7.26
CA GLY A 68 21.25 -20.57 8.57
C GLY A 68 20.30 -20.33 9.75
N LYS A 69 19.13 -19.70 9.53
CA LYS A 69 18.12 -19.47 10.57
C LYS A 69 16.93 -20.42 10.41
N ASN A 70 16.42 -20.94 11.53
CA ASN A 70 15.25 -21.80 11.56
C ASN A 70 13.95 -20.98 11.42
N TYR A 71 13.09 -21.38 10.49
CA TYR A 71 11.78 -20.78 10.19
C TYR A 71 10.61 -21.77 10.35
N SER A 72 10.87 -22.95 10.91
CA SER A 72 9.87 -24.01 11.08
C SER A 72 8.71 -23.57 11.98
N SER A 73 7.48 -23.79 11.54
CA SER A 73 6.27 -23.52 12.32
C SER A 73 5.25 -24.63 12.11
N LEU A 74 5.50 -25.79 12.72
CA LEU A 74 4.75 -27.03 12.50
C LEU A 74 3.29 -26.96 12.95
N SER A 75 2.96 -26.08 13.90
CA SER A 75 1.59 -25.88 14.39
C SER A 75 0.72 -25.05 13.45
N LYS A 76 1.30 -24.40 12.45
CA LYS A 76 0.58 -23.57 11.47
C LYS A 76 0.33 -24.34 10.18
N PRO A 77 -0.80 -24.11 9.50
CA PRO A 77 -1.07 -24.74 8.23
C PRO A 77 -0.11 -24.24 7.13
N VAL A 78 0.10 -25.05 6.11
CA VAL A 78 0.81 -24.62 4.90
C VAL A 78 -0.03 -23.57 4.18
N VAL A 79 0.48 -22.33 4.09
CA VAL A 79 -0.22 -21.21 3.41
C VAL A 79 0.42 -20.80 2.08
N THR A 80 1.58 -21.36 1.74
CA THR A 80 2.27 -21.08 0.47
C THR A 80 3.09 -22.27 0.01
N LYS A 81 3.31 -22.35 -1.31
CA LYS A 81 4.26 -23.26 -1.95
C LYS A 81 5.52 -22.52 -2.44
N ALA A 82 5.55 -21.19 -2.39
CA ALA A 82 6.65 -20.39 -2.90
C ALA A 82 7.77 -20.26 -1.86
N LEU A 83 8.99 -20.59 -2.26
CA LEU A 83 10.21 -20.30 -1.48
C LEU A 83 10.51 -18.78 -1.48
N PRO A 84 11.39 -18.30 -0.60
CA PRO A 84 11.95 -16.96 -0.69
C PRO A 84 12.44 -16.64 -2.12
N GLY A 85 11.89 -15.58 -2.71
CA GLY A 85 12.20 -15.11 -4.05
C GLY A 85 11.42 -15.80 -5.17
N GLN A 86 10.55 -16.77 -4.86
CA GLN A 86 9.65 -17.38 -5.83
C GLN A 86 8.22 -16.81 -5.77
N SER A 87 7.97 -15.84 -4.88
CA SER A 87 6.71 -15.12 -4.79
C SER A 87 6.85 -13.72 -5.38
N PHE A 88 5.85 -13.27 -6.16
CA PHE A 88 5.82 -11.91 -6.69
C PHE A 88 5.63 -10.84 -5.61
N HIS A 89 5.13 -11.21 -4.43
CA HIS A 89 5.13 -10.34 -3.25
C HIS A 89 6.56 -9.94 -2.83
N ASN A 90 7.57 -10.77 -3.13
CA ASN A 90 8.97 -10.46 -2.82
C ASN A 90 9.57 -9.31 -3.62
N TYR A 91 8.88 -8.89 -4.68
CA TYR A 91 9.33 -7.84 -5.58
C TYR A 91 8.41 -6.62 -5.57
N GLY A 92 7.40 -6.60 -4.70
CA GLY A 92 6.47 -5.47 -4.57
C GLY A 92 5.53 -5.32 -5.78
N VAL A 93 5.28 -6.41 -6.50
CA VAL A 93 4.50 -6.41 -7.75
C VAL A 93 3.24 -7.28 -7.67
N ALA A 94 2.85 -7.67 -6.45
CA ALA A 94 1.63 -8.41 -6.19
C ALA A 94 0.92 -7.87 -4.95
N ILE A 95 -0.40 -8.03 -4.93
CA ILE A 95 -1.29 -7.73 -3.82
C ILE A 95 -2.28 -8.88 -3.64
N ASP A 96 -2.71 -9.09 -2.41
CA ASP A 96 -3.88 -9.91 -2.09
C ASP A 96 -5.01 -9.00 -1.61
N PHE A 97 -6.24 -9.25 -2.04
CA PHE A 97 -7.40 -8.48 -1.60
C PHE A 97 -8.49 -9.37 -0.99
N PHE A 98 -9.39 -8.73 -0.23
CA PHE A 98 -10.63 -9.31 0.25
C PHE A 98 -11.73 -8.25 0.32
N ILE A 99 -12.99 -8.71 0.32
CA ILE A 99 -14.15 -7.84 0.51
C ILE A 99 -14.41 -7.69 2.01
N VAL A 100 -14.91 -6.53 2.44
CA VAL A 100 -15.38 -6.32 3.81
C VAL A 100 -16.89 -6.10 3.88
N SER A 101 -17.46 -6.36 5.06
CA SER A 101 -18.84 -5.96 5.37
C SER A 101 -19.04 -4.45 5.20
N ASP A 102 -20.29 -4.02 5.08
CA ASP A 102 -20.63 -2.61 4.88
C ASP A 102 -20.06 -1.70 5.97
N ASP A 103 -19.97 -2.18 7.21
CA ASP A 103 -19.36 -1.45 8.33
C ASP A 103 -17.83 -1.55 8.40
N GLY A 104 -17.21 -2.30 7.49
CA GLY A 104 -15.77 -2.49 7.36
C GLY A 104 -15.13 -3.31 8.48
N LYS A 105 -15.92 -4.08 9.26
CA LYS A 105 -15.41 -4.84 10.41
C LYS A 105 -15.08 -6.29 10.10
N ASN A 106 -15.80 -6.92 9.18
CA ASN A 106 -15.64 -8.34 8.89
C ASN A 106 -15.03 -8.55 7.50
N ALA A 107 -14.05 -9.44 7.42
CA ALA A 107 -13.52 -9.93 6.15
C ALA A 107 -14.45 -10.99 5.55
N ILE A 108 -14.78 -10.86 4.27
CA ILE A 108 -15.63 -11.76 3.52
C ILE A 108 -14.78 -12.41 2.42
N TRP A 109 -14.47 -13.69 2.58
CA TRP A 109 -13.60 -14.48 1.69
C TRP A 109 -14.35 -15.27 0.62
N THR A 110 -15.65 -15.00 0.46
CA THR A 110 -16.50 -15.68 -0.53
C THR A 110 -16.24 -15.13 -1.93
N ILE A 111 -15.92 -16.03 -2.87
CA ILE A 111 -15.68 -15.69 -4.29
C ILE A 111 -17.02 -15.42 -4.98
N SER A 112 -17.55 -14.23 -4.75
CA SER A 112 -18.85 -13.76 -5.25
C SER A 112 -18.74 -13.02 -6.59
N THR A 113 -19.88 -12.58 -7.13
CA THR A 113 -19.92 -11.65 -8.26
C THR A 113 -19.18 -10.35 -7.96
N LYS A 114 -19.31 -9.82 -6.72
CA LYS A 114 -18.55 -8.65 -6.25
C LYS A 114 -17.03 -8.91 -6.29
N TRP A 115 -16.59 -10.10 -5.90
CA TRP A 115 -15.17 -10.48 -5.94
C TRP A 115 -14.62 -10.46 -7.36
N ARG A 116 -15.37 -11.08 -8.29
CA ARG A 116 -15.01 -11.13 -9.71
C ARG A 116 -15.03 -9.73 -10.33
N ARG A 117 -15.93 -8.85 -9.88
CA ARG A 117 -15.97 -7.45 -10.33
C ARG A 117 -14.73 -6.68 -9.90
N VAL A 118 -14.29 -6.81 -8.64
CA VAL A 118 -13.02 -6.21 -8.17
C VAL A 118 -11.84 -6.72 -9.00
N ALA A 119 -11.77 -8.03 -9.24
CA ALA A 119 -10.70 -8.60 -10.07
C ALA A 119 -10.75 -8.06 -11.51
N ALA A 120 -11.93 -7.87 -12.09
CA ALA A 120 -12.09 -7.26 -13.41
C ALA A 120 -11.58 -5.80 -13.43
N ILE A 121 -11.93 -4.99 -12.43
CA ILE A 121 -11.39 -3.63 -12.26
C ILE A 121 -9.85 -3.67 -12.17
N GLY A 122 -9.30 -4.57 -11.35
CA GLY A 122 -7.85 -4.77 -11.27
C GLY A 122 -7.22 -5.08 -12.63
N LYS A 123 -7.87 -5.94 -13.43
CA LYS A 123 -7.40 -6.28 -14.78
C LYS A 123 -7.42 -5.09 -15.74
N GLU A 124 -8.47 -4.26 -15.69
CA GLU A 124 -8.56 -3.01 -16.45
C GLU A 124 -7.38 -2.07 -16.10
N LEU A 125 -6.97 -2.05 -14.82
CA LEU A 125 -5.84 -1.27 -14.31
C LEU A 125 -4.47 -1.91 -14.60
N GLY A 126 -4.43 -3.11 -15.18
CA GLY A 126 -3.20 -3.77 -15.63
C GLY A 126 -2.75 -4.98 -14.81
N PHE A 127 -3.50 -5.37 -13.78
CA PHE A 127 -3.22 -6.60 -13.04
C PHE A 127 -3.55 -7.84 -13.87
N LYS A 128 -2.83 -8.93 -13.62
CA LYS A 128 -3.30 -10.29 -13.87
C LYS A 128 -3.91 -10.84 -12.59
N TRP A 129 -4.93 -11.69 -12.72
CA TRP A 129 -5.66 -12.25 -11.58
C TRP A 129 -5.38 -13.73 -11.40
N GLY A 130 -5.05 -14.15 -10.17
CA GLY A 130 -4.79 -15.55 -9.85
C GLY A 130 -6.02 -16.46 -9.97
N GLY A 131 -7.22 -15.89 -9.96
CA GLY A 131 -8.46 -16.61 -10.25
C GLY A 131 -8.59 -17.08 -11.71
N ASP A 132 -7.83 -16.48 -12.64
CA ASP A 132 -7.80 -16.87 -14.05
C ASP A 132 -6.78 -17.99 -14.35
N TRP A 133 -5.97 -18.40 -13.36
CA TRP A 133 -5.00 -19.45 -13.56
C TRP A 133 -5.68 -20.80 -13.87
N THR A 134 -5.10 -21.55 -14.79
CA THR A 134 -5.61 -22.88 -15.19
C THR A 134 -5.35 -23.95 -14.13
N GLY A 135 -4.30 -23.78 -13.32
CA GLY A 135 -3.92 -24.68 -12.24
C GLY A 135 -4.49 -24.26 -10.88
N PHE A 136 -3.61 -24.17 -9.88
CA PHE A 136 -3.97 -23.78 -8.51
C PHE A 136 -4.43 -22.32 -8.47
N LYS A 137 -5.74 -22.07 -8.50
CA LYS A 137 -6.30 -20.73 -8.48
C LYS A 137 -6.08 -20.06 -7.13
N ASP A 138 -5.53 -18.86 -7.18
CA ASP A 138 -5.34 -17.98 -6.03
C ASP A 138 -6.23 -16.75 -6.20
N TYR A 139 -7.44 -16.82 -5.64
CA TYR A 139 -8.48 -15.81 -5.90
C TYR A 139 -8.21 -14.43 -5.27
N PRO A 140 -7.55 -14.30 -4.11
CA PRO A 140 -7.08 -13.01 -3.60
C PRO A 140 -5.98 -12.35 -4.45
N HIS A 141 -5.18 -13.13 -5.15
CA HIS A 141 -3.93 -12.68 -5.74
C HIS A 141 -4.11 -11.87 -7.03
N LEU A 142 -3.49 -10.70 -7.08
CA LEU A 142 -3.34 -9.86 -8.27
C LEU A 142 -1.86 -9.49 -8.45
N GLU A 143 -1.36 -9.54 -9.69
CA GLU A 143 0.05 -9.23 -10.00
C GLU A 143 0.24 -8.35 -11.23
N MET A 144 1.29 -7.53 -11.23
CA MET A 144 1.75 -6.73 -12.37
C MET A 144 3.25 -6.96 -12.62
N THR A 145 3.58 -8.06 -13.29
CA THR A 145 4.99 -8.47 -13.45
C THR A 145 5.70 -7.86 -14.65
N GLY A 146 4.98 -7.12 -15.51
CA GLY A 146 5.54 -6.64 -16.78
C GLY A 146 6.01 -7.77 -17.71
N GLY A 147 5.50 -8.99 -17.52
CA GLY A 147 5.93 -10.19 -18.26
C GLY A 147 7.18 -10.86 -17.70
N LEU A 148 7.77 -10.35 -16.62
CA LEU A 148 8.94 -10.96 -15.99
C LEU A 148 8.56 -12.17 -15.14
N SER A 149 9.42 -13.19 -15.15
CA SER A 149 9.36 -14.30 -14.20
C SER A 149 10.02 -13.94 -12.87
N TYR A 150 9.72 -14.69 -11.80
CA TYR A 150 10.42 -14.50 -10.53
C TYR A 150 11.93 -14.69 -10.67
N ALA A 151 12.39 -15.62 -11.53
CA ALA A 151 13.82 -15.88 -11.73
C ALA A 151 14.54 -14.67 -12.37
N GLN A 152 13.87 -13.97 -13.28
CA GLN A 152 14.38 -12.72 -13.85
C GLN A 152 14.44 -11.62 -12.80
N MET A 153 13.46 -11.54 -11.89
CA MET A 153 13.49 -10.57 -10.79
C MET A 153 14.55 -10.92 -9.74
N GLN A 154 14.80 -12.21 -9.48
CA GLN A 154 15.93 -12.68 -8.64
C GLN A 154 17.27 -12.24 -9.22
N SER A 155 17.41 -12.20 -10.55
CA SER A 155 18.62 -11.70 -11.21
C SER A 155 18.67 -10.17 -11.30
N GLY A 156 17.78 -9.45 -10.61
CA GLY A 156 17.77 -7.99 -10.53
C GLY A 156 16.98 -7.27 -11.62
N LYS A 157 16.30 -7.98 -12.54
CA LYS A 157 15.42 -7.30 -13.51
C LYS A 157 14.21 -6.70 -12.81
N LYS A 158 13.85 -5.48 -13.19
CA LYS A 158 12.68 -4.77 -12.67
C LYS A 158 11.67 -4.56 -13.80
N PRO A 159 10.36 -4.67 -13.53
CA PRO A 159 9.36 -4.46 -14.57
C PRO A 159 9.27 -2.97 -14.92
N SER A 160 9.08 -2.67 -16.21
CA SER A 160 8.68 -1.35 -16.66
C SER A 160 7.15 -1.32 -16.70
N LEU A 161 6.54 -0.61 -15.74
CA LEU A 161 5.10 -0.51 -15.58
C LEU A 161 4.66 0.94 -15.79
N THR A 162 3.46 1.13 -16.32
CA THR A 162 2.83 2.43 -16.52
C THR A 162 1.40 2.41 -15.95
N LEU A 163 0.94 3.54 -15.43
CA LEU A 163 -0.45 3.69 -14.96
C LEU A 163 -1.41 3.56 -16.15
N LYS A 164 -2.52 2.85 -15.95
CA LYS A 164 -3.58 2.67 -16.96
C LYS A 164 -4.82 3.51 -16.75
N PHE A 165 -4.80 4.35 -15.74
CA PHE A 165 -5.87 5.30 -15.44
C PHE A 165 -5.28 6.70 -15.51
N LYS A 166 -6.12 7.65 -15.91
CA LYS A 166 -5.85 9.06 -15.67
C LYS A 166 -6.11 9.27 -14.18
N ASP A 167 -5.22 9.97 -13.49
CA ASP A 167 -5.54 10.54 -12.18
C ASP A 167 -6.65 11.59 -12.41
N ASN A 168 -7.89 11.13 -12.55
CA ASN A 168 -9.10 11.95 -12.71
C ASN A 168 -9.68 12.28 -11.33
N GLU A 169 -8.81 12.65 -10.40
CA GLU A 169 -9.17 13.57 -9.34
C GLU A 169 -8.56 14.91 -9.72
N THR A 170 -9.39 15.94 -9.74
CA THR A 170 -9.02 17.34 -9.49
C THR A 170 -7.64 17.47 -8.83
N PRO A 171 -6.77 18.42 -9.23
CA PRO A 171 -5.75 18.84 -8.29
C PRO A 171 -6.48 19.12 -6.99
N VAL A 172 -6.03 18.53 -5.87
CA VAL A 172 -6.08 19.32 -4.66
C VAL A 172 -5.28 20.54 -5.03
N VAL A 173 -5.97 21.61 -5.42
CA VAL A 173 -5.37 22.87 -5.76
C VAL A 173 -4.66 23.27 -4.47
N VAL A 174 -3.37 23.00 -4.43
CA VAL A 174 -2.44 23.88 -3.73
C VAL A 174 -2.49 25.15 -4.57
N GLU A 175 -3.53 25.94 -4.36
CA GLU A 175 -3.48 27.34 -4.75
C GLU A 175 -2.35 27.89 -3.89
N GLN A 176 -1.27 28.30 -4.55
CA GLN A 176 -0.53 29.42 -4.02
C GLN A 176 -1.57 30.49 -3.71
N PRO A 177 -1.59 31.06 -2.49
CA PRO A 177 -2.40 32.23 -2.26
C PRO A 177 -1.96 33.27 -3.28
N LYS A 178 -2.83 33.56 -4.24
CA LYS A 178 -2.74 34.81 -4.99
C LYS A 178 -3.01 35.91 -3.99
N ASP A 179 -2.14 36.90 -4.02
CA ASP A 179 -2.27 38.13 -3.26
C ASP A 179 -3.68 38.73 -3.44
N GLU A 180 -4.19 39.25 -2.32
CA GLU A 180 -5.40 40.05 -2.15
C GLU A 180 -6.74 39.33 -2.35
N VAL A 181 -7.37 38.92 -1.24
CA VAL A 181 -8.55 39.63 -0.67
C VAL A 181 -8.66 39.35 0.84
N ALA A 182 -8.65 40.44 1.60
CA ALA A 182 -9.11 40.67 2.98
C ALA A 182 -9.02 39.50 3.98
N SER A 183 -7.92 39.52 4.74
CA SER A 183 -7.75 38.84 6.01
C SER A 183 -8.72 39.36 7.08
N GLU A 184 -9.69 38.56 7.50
CA GLU A 184 -10.26 38.67 8.85
C GLU A 184 -9.63 37.56 9.71
N VAL A 185 -8.56 37.96 10.40
CA VAL A 185 -7.74 37.11 11.27
C VAL A 185 -8.44 36.97 12.62
N THR A 186 -8.95 35.79 12.94
CA THR A 186 -9.14 35.41 14.35
C THR A 186 -7.79 35.02 14.93
N LYS A 187 -7.22 35.91 15.74
CA LYS A 187 -5.96 35.76 16.48
C LYS A 187 -6.17 34.95 17.78
N GLU A 188 -6.51 33.66 17.71
CA GLU A 188 -6.44 32.82 18.92
C GLU A 188 -5.80 31.45 18.68
N PRO A 189 -4.75 31.09 19.45
CA PRO A 189 -4.12 29.78 19.37
C PRO A 189 -4.95 28.70 20.07
N SER A 190 -5.10 27.55 19.41
CA SER A 190 -5.68 26.34 20.02
C SER A 190 -4.85 25.87 21.23
N LYS A 191 -5.51 25.69 22.37
CA LYS A 191 -4.95 25.41 23.70
C LYS A 191 -4.51 23.94 23.94
N ASN A 192 -3.94 23.25 22.95
CA ASN A 192 -3.37 21.92 23.19
C ASN A 192 -1.88 21.90 22.83
N LYS A 193 -1.02 21.69 23.83
CA LYS A 193 0.43 21.52 23.62
C LYS A 193 0.65 20.22 22.84
N GLY A 194 1.02 20.33 21.56
CA GLY A 194 1.43 19.19 20.75
C GLY A 194 2.71 18.54 21.27
N ASP A 195 3.06 17.40 20.69
CA ASP A 195 4.19 16.57 21.10
C ASP A 195 5.53 17.25 20.75
N SER A 196 6.39 17.45 21.74
CA SER A 196 7.70 18.11 21.59
C SER A 196 8.67 17.36 20.66
N THR A 197 8.50 16.04 20.56
CA THR A 197 9.21 15.20 19.59
C THR A 197 8.77 15.55 18.18
N ILE A 198 7.45 15.72 17.98
CA ILE A 198 6.89 16.08 16.68
C ILE A 198 7.32 17.51 16.29
N VAL A 199 7.37 18.45 17.23
CA VAL A 199 7.94 19.79 16.99
C VAL A 199 9.38 19.69 16.49
N SER A 200 10.20 18.83 17.11
CA SER A 200 11.60 18.64 16.73
C SER A 200 11.74 18.02 15.33
N ILE A 201 10.84 17.11 14.98
CA ILE A 201 10.74 16.54 13.64
C ILE A 201 10.32 17.60 12.62
N GLN A 202 9.28 18.39 12.91
CA GLN A 202 8.81 19.48 12.04
C GLN A 202 9.92 20.50 11.77
N LYS A 203 10.68 20.91 12.80
CA LYS A 203 11.88 21.77 12.67
C LYS A 203 12.94 21.16 11.76
N THR A 204 13.24 19.88 11.96
CA THR A 204 14.22 19.17 11.12
C THR A 204 13.77 19.10 9.67
N LEU A 205 12.48 18.87 9.43
CA LEU A 205 11.91 18.81 8.09
C LEU A 205 11.93 20.16 7.40
N ASN A 206 11.58 21.23 8.12
CA ASN A 206 11.65 22.61 7.61
C ASN A 206 13.08 23.00 7.26
N SER A 207 14.02 22.81 8.18
CA SER A 207 15.42 23.22 7.98
C SER A 207 16.14 22.44 6.88
N ARG A 208 15.92 21.12 6.76
CA ARG A 208 16.69 20.27 5.84
C ARG A 208 16.03 20.06 4.47
N TYR A 209 14.70 20.17 4.40
CA TYR A 209 13.93 19.81 3.22
C TYR A 209 12.90 20.88 2.81
N ASP A 210 12.95 22.07 3.44
CA ASP A 210 12.07 23.21 3.16
C ASP A 210 10.57 22.84 3.18
N ALA A 211 10.18 22.08 4.21
CA ALA A 211 8.87 21.44 4.27
C ALA A 211 7.68 22.39 4.58
N GLY A 212 7.93 23.64 5.00
CA GLY A 212 6.88 24.64 5.27
C GLY A 212 5.84 24.22 6.33
N LEU A 213 6.22 23.40 7.31
CA LEU A 213 5.33 22.90 8.36
C LEU A 213 5.17 23.90 9.49
N VAL A 214 3.96 23.97 10.06
CA VAL A 214 3.73 24.63 11.34
C VAL A 214 4.30 23.73 12.45
N GLU A 215 5.11 24.30 13.33
CA GLU A 215 5.79 23.59 14.43
C GLU A 215 4.89 23.45 15.66
N ASP A 216 3.69 22.94 15.44
CA ASP A 216 2.61 22.82 16.43
C ASP A 216 2.66 21.53 17.25
N GLY A 217 3.55 20.60 16.90
CA GLY A 217 3.66 19.30 17.55
C GLY A 217 2.54 18.32 17.19
N ILE A 218 1.78 18.59 16.12
CA ILE A 218 0.72 17.70 15.64
C ILE A 218 1.25 16.82 14.50
N ASN A 219 1.16 15.50 14.68
CA ASN A 219 1.53 14.53 13.65
C ASN A 219 0.43 14.36 12.59
N GLY A 220 0.10 15.46 11.92
CA GLY A 220 -0.92 15.52 10.89
C GLY A 220 -0.44 15.09 9.50
N PRO A 221 -1.35 15.06 8.51
CA PRO A 221 -1.05 14.62 7.15
C PRO A 221 0.13 15.36 6.49
N LYS A 222 0.30 16.67 6.78
CA LYS A 222 1.43 17.47 6.27
C LYS A 222 2.77 17.00 6.85
N THR A 223 2.83 16.80 8.17
CA THR A 223 4.03 16.28 8.86
C THR A 223 4.41 14.90 8.32
N GLN A 224 3.44 13.99 8.13
CA GLN A 224 3.68 12.66 7.58
C GLN A 224 4.14 12.69 6.11
N THR A 225 3.53 13.55 5.30
CA THR A 225 3.93 13.72 3.89
C THR A 225 5.36 14.23 3.77
N ALA A 226 5.74 15.20 4.58
CA ALA A 226 7.09 15.74 4.62
C ALA A 226 8.11 14.70 5.10
N LEU A 227 7.77 13.87 6.10
CA LEU A 227 8.60 12.73 6.54
C LEU A 227 8.87 11.76 5.39
N ILE A 228 7.85 11.38 4.64
CA ILE A 228 7.99 10.44 3.52
C ILE A 228 8.89 11.03 2.42
N LYS A 229 8.69 12.31 2.08
CA LYS A 229 9.53 13.00 1.08
C LYS A 229 10.99 13.11 1.53
N ALA A 230 11.22 13.46 2.79
CA ALA A 230 12.55 13.51 3.37
C ALA A 230 13.24 12.15 3.32
N LEU A 231 12.56 11.08 3.77
CA LEU A 231 13.08 9.71 3.73
C LEU A 231 13.40 9.27 2.30
N GLN A 232 12.51 9.53 1.34
CA GLN A 232 12.73 9.21 -0.07
C GLN A 232 13.93 9.97 -0.64
N THR A 233 14.12 11.23 -0.24
CA THR A 233 15.25 12.06 -0.67
C THR A 233 16.58 11.47 -0.18
N GLU A 234 16.65 11.02 1.06
CA GLU A 234 17.87 10.42 1.63
C GLU A 234 18.17 9.03 1.06
N LEU A 235 17.14 8.23 0.78
CA LEU A 235 17.31 6.93 0.11
C LEU A 235 17.81 7.06 -1.33
N ASN A 236 17.50 8.17 -2.01
CA ASN A 236 17.95 8.45 -3.37
C ASN A 236 19.39 9.01 -3.44
N LYS A 237 20.01 9.33 -2.30
CA LYS A 237 21.41 9.82 -2.22
C LYS A 237 22.43 8.69 -2.00
N GLN A 238 21.98 7.46 -1.79
CA GLN A 238 22.82 6.25 -1.61
C GLN A 238 23.09 5.58 -2.95
#